data_AF-A0A1W1C5K0-F1
#
_entry.id   AF-A0A1W1C5K0-F1
#
_cell.length_a   1.000
_cell.length_b   1.000
_cell.length_c   1.000
_cell.angle_alpha   90.00
_cell.angle_beta   90.00
_cell.angle_gamma   90.00
#
_symmetry.space_group_name_H-M   'P 1'
#
loop_
_entity.id
_entity.type
_entity.pdbx_description
1 polymer ?
#
loop_
_entity_poly.entity_id
_entity_poly.type
_entity_poly.pdbx_seq_one_letter_code
_entity_poly.pdbx_strand_id
1 'polypeptide(L)'
;MDFMDTDWFNIGLEIVFVILISYDVKKYFETRKRQYITNIVLTLGFAIWTLYPYYTSYVGWLDEQKTVMISHCSETENSKLCKCVDEATFKNYTHDEYIRIDKNSTEYSEWLSETKEECLDESWF
;
A
#
# COMPACT_ATOMS: atom_id res chain seq x y z
N MET A 1 -0.89 13.19 -1.61
CA MET A 1 -0.69 13.46 -0.17
C MET A 1 0.81 13.48 0.11
N ASP A 2 1.31 14.29 1.03
CA ASP A 2 2.74 14.63 1.09
C ASP A 2 3.63 13.43 1.46
N PHE A 3 4.76 13.28 0.77
CA PHE A 3 5.72 12.17 0.93
C PHE A 3 6.17 11.99 2.39
N MET A 4 6.19 13.09 3.17
CA MET A 4 6.56 13.08 4.59
C MET A 4 5.55 12.41 5.52
N ASP A 5 4.24 12.50 5.26
CA ASP A 5 3.22 11.85 6.09
C ASP A 5 3.27 10.32 5.93
N THR A 6 3.58 9.89 4.71
CA THR A 6 3.67 8.47 4.35
C THR A 6 4.90 7.81 4.96
N ASP A 7 6.05 8.49 4.96
CA ASP A 7 7.27 7.99 5.60
C ASP A 7 7.13 7.89 7.12
N TRP A 8 6.50 8.87 7.76
CA TRP A 8 6.29 8.83 9.21
C TRP A 8 5.35 7.69 9.65
N PHE A 9 4.30 7.42 8.88
CA PHE A 9 3.38 6.30 9.13
C PHE A 9 4.09 4.95 9.03
N ASN A 10 4.92 4.75 7.99
CA ASN A 10 5.69 3.52 7.80
C ASN A 10 6.74 3.32 8.89
N ILE A 11 7.49 4.38 9.24
CA ILE A 11 8.46 4.35 10.35
C ILE A 11 7.74 4.01 11.68
N GLY A 12 6.57 4.59 11.91
CA GLY A 12 5.73 4.28 13.07
C GLY A 12 5.33 2.80 13.13
N LEU A 13 4.85 2.24 12.01
CA LEU A 13 4.49 0.83 11.90
C LEU A 13 5.67 -0.11 12.16
N GLU A 14 6.83 0.17 11.58
CA GLU A 14 8.05 -0.62 11.79
C GLU A 14 8.43 -0.66 13.28
N ILE A 15 8.39 0.50 13.96
CA ILE A 15 8.67 0.57 15.40
C ILE A 15 7.69 -0.29 16.20
N VAL A 16 6.39 -0.23 15.88
CA VAL A 16 5.36 -1.05 16.53
C VAL A 16 5.64 -2.54 16.32
N PHE A 17 5.97 -2.96 15.10
CA PHE A 17 6.31 -4.37 14.81
C PHE A 17 7.53 -4.85 15.58
N VAL A 18 8.59 -4.04 15.66
CA VAL A 18 9.80 -4.38 16.43
C VAL A 18 9.46 -4.55 17.91
N ILE A 19 8.60 -3.69 18.48
CA ILE A 19 8.17 -3.79 19.88
C ILE A 19 7.38 -5.07 20.12
N LEU A 20 6.40 -5.38 19.26
CA LEU A 20 5.57 -6.58 19.39
C LEU A 20 6.39 -7.86 19.29
N ILE A 21 7.25 -7.95 18.28
CA ILE A 21 8.14 -9.10 18.09
C ILE A 21 9.09 -9.24 19.29
N SER A 22 9.70 -8.13 19.75
CA SER A 22 10.60 -8.15 20.90
C SER A 22 9.90 -8.61 22.18
N TYR A 23 8.66 -8.16 22.39
CA TYR A 23 7.83 -8.58 23.52
C TYR A 23 7.53 -10.09 23.47
N ASP A 24 7.06 -10.60 22.34
CA ASP A 24 6.70 -12.00 22.18
C ASP A 24 7.92 -12.91 22.24
N VAL A 25 9.07 -12.50 21.70
CA VAL A 25 10.35 -13.20 21.82
C VAL A 25 10.76 -13.29 23.29
N LYS A 26 10.73 -12.17 24.03
CA LYS A 26 11.04 -12.17 25.46
C LYS A 26 10.12 -13.10 26.23
N LYS A 27 8.80 -13.03 25.98
CA LYS A 27 7.82 -13.88 26.64
C LYS A 27 7.95 -15.35 26.27
N TYR A 28 8.36 -15.65 25.04
CA TYR A 28 8.67 -17.00 24.62
C TYR A 28 9.86 -17.57 25.41
N PHE A 29 10.93 -16.79 25.60
CA PHE A 29 12.07 -17.25 26.41
C PHE A 29 11.70 -17.46 27.89
N GLU A 30 10.83 -16.62 28.46
CA GLU A 30 10.35 -16.75 29.85
C GLU A 30 9.43 -17.96 30.05
N THR A 31 8.51 -18.22 29.13
CA THR A 31 7.41 -19.18 29.33
C THR A 31 7.50 -20.46 28.50
N ARG A 32 8.26 -20.43 27.40
CA ARG A 32 8.34 -21.45 26.33
C ARG A 32 6.98 -21.89 25.75
N LYS A 33 5.94 -21.06 25.88
CA LYS A 33 4.62 -21.35 25.31
C LYS A 33 4.64 -21.15 23.79
N ARG A 34 4.09 -22.12 23.05
CA ARG A 34 3.99 -22.08 21.57
C ARG A 34 3.15 -20.91 21.04
N GLN A 35 2.21 -20.40 21.84
CA GLN A 35 1.36 -19.26 21.46
C GLN A 35 2.19 -18.04 21.05
N TYR A 36 3.32 -17.77 21.71
CA TYR A 36 4.19 -16.65 21.37
C TYR A 36 4.90 -16.84 20.02
N ILE A 37 5.24 -18.08 19.63
CA ILE A 37 5.76 -18.36 18.27
C ILE A 37 4.66 -18.07 17.24
N THR A 38 3.43 -18.52 17.49
CA THR A 38 2.31 -18.25 16.60
C THR A 38 2.08 -16.75 16.45
N ASN A 39 2.12 -15.97 17.54
CA ASN A 39 2.00 -14.52 17.50
C ASN A 39 3.11 -13.86 16.67
N ILE A 40 4.36 -14.31 16.81
CA ILE A 40 5.47 -13.79 16.01
C ILE A 40 5.24 -14.05 14.52
N VAL A 41 4.85 -15.28 14.14
CA VAL A 41 4.59 -15.62 12.73
C VAL A 41 3.43 -14.80 12.18
N LEU A 42 2.36 -14.63 12.94
CA LEU A 42 1.22 -13.79 12.56
C LEU A 42 1.63 -12.32 12.41
N THR A 43 2.46 -11.82 13.32
CA THR A 43 2.96 -10.43 13.28
C THR A 43 3.84 -10.20 12.05
N LEU A 44 4.72 -11.14 11.71
CA LEU A 44 5.54 -11.07 10.50
C LEU A 44 4.68 -11.14 9.23
N GLY A 45 3.71 -12.03 9.17
CA GLY A 45 2.78 -12.13 8.04
C GLY A 45 1.97 -10.85 7.86
N PHE A 46 1.46 -10.29 8.96
CA PHE A 46 0.73 -9.03 8.93
C PHE A 46 1.63 -7.85 8.53
N ALA A 47 2.88 -7.78 9.02
CA ALA A 47 3.83 -6.75 8.62
C ALA A 47 4.09 -6.76 7.11
N ILE A 48 4.35 -7.95 6.54
CA ILE A 48 4.54 -8.11 5.09
C ILE A 48 3.28 -7.66 4.34
N TRP A 49 2.10 -8.10 4.77
CA TRP A 49 0.83 -7.73 4.13
C TRP A 49 0.58 -6.21 4.16
N THR A 50 0.81 -5.55 5.29
CA THR A 50 0.62 -4.10 5.42
C THR A 50 1.63 -3.28 4.61
N LEU A 51 2.86 -3.78 4.45
CA LEU A 51 3.93 -3.09 3.73
C LEU A 51 3.94 -3.39 2.23
N TYR A 52 3.21 -4.42 1.79
CA TYR A 52 3.20 -4.86 0.39
C TYR A 52 2.75 -3.78 -0.60
N PRO A 53 1.62 -3.05 -0.41
CA PRO A 53 1.20 -1.99 -1.33
C PRO A 53 2.22 -0.85 -1.42
N TYR A 54 2.92 -0.56 -0.33
CA TYR A 54 3.98 0.44 -0.30
C TYR A 54 5.19 -0.01 -1.09
N TYR A 55 5.60 -1.27 -0.92
CA TYR A 55 6.67 -1.85 -1.73
C TYR A 55 6.33 -1.80 -3.22
N THR A 56 5.11 -2.19 -3.60
CA THR A 56 4.65 -2.13 -5.00
C THR A 56 4.71 -0.71 -5.55
N SER A 57 4.24 0.28 -4.79
CA SER A 57 4.29 1.69 -5.21
C SER A 57 5.72 2.21 -5.30
N TYR A 58 6.58 1.97 -4.31
CA TYR A 58 7.93 2.53 -4.27
C TYR A 58 8.95 1.80 -5.15
N VAL A 59 8.86 0.48 -5.26
CA VAL A 59 9.86 -0.36 -5.92
C VAL A 59 9.36 -0.89 -7.27
N GLY A 60 8.05 -1.06 -7.42
CA GLY A 60 7.43 -1.56 -8.65
C GLY A 60 7.35 -0.54 -9.79
N TRP A 61 7.75 0.72 -9.54
CA TRP A 61 7.64 1.83 -10.49
C TRP A 61 8.86 2.74 -10.39
N LEU A 62 9.36 3.19 -11.54
CA LEU A 62 10.38 4.24 -11.60
C LEU A 62 9.73 5.63 -11.45
N ASP A 63 10.44 6.57 -10.85
CA ASP A 63 9.93 7.93 -10.63
C ASP A 63 9.56 8.65 -11.93
N GLU A 64 10.30 8.38 -13.02
CA GLU A 64 10.00 8.90 -14.36
C GLU A 64 8.64 8.40 -14.87
N GLN A 65 8.32 7.12 -14.65
CA GLN A 65 7.05 6.51 -15.09
C GLN A 65 5.87 7.11 -14.32
N LYS A 66 6.02 7.26 -13.00
CA LYS A 66 5.01 7.92 -12.15
C LYS A 66 4.79 9.36 -12.58
N THR A 67 5.87 10.10 -12.85
CA THR A 67 5.80 11.51 -13.26
C THR A 67 5.05 11.67 -14.57
N VAL A 68 5.33 10.80 -15.56
CA VAL A 68 4.61 10.80 -16.84
C VAL A 68 3.12 10.50 -16.64
N MET A 69 2.78 9.49 -15.84
CA MET A 69 1.38 9.09 -15.62
C MET A 69 0.58 10.20 -14.92
N ILE A 70 1.13 10.77 -13.84
CA ILE A 70 0.50 11.87 -13.09
C ILE A 70 0.38 13.16 -13.92
N SER A 71 1.31 13.39 -14.86
CA SER A 71 1.33 14.64 -15.66
C SER A 71 0.05 14.83 -16.48
N HIS A 72 -0.57 13.75 -16.96
CA HIS A 72 -1.82 13.80 -17.73
C HIS A 72 -3.02 14.28 -16.90
N CYS A 73 -2.98 14.10 -15.57
CA CYS A 73 -4.04 14.57 -14.68
C CYS A 73 -4.06 16.09 -14.49
N SER A 74 -2.98 16.81 -14.84
CA SER A 74 -2.86 18.26 -14.66
C SER A 74 -3.71 19.08 -15.65
N GLU A 75 -4.19 18.44 -16.72
CA GLU A 75 -4.95 19.09 -17.80
C GLU A 75 -6.48 18.94 -17.68
N THR A 76 -6.98 18.32 -16.59
CA THR A 76 -8.41 17.98 -16.43
C THR A 76 -9.09 18.70 -15.27
N GLU A 77 -10.39 19.01 -15.39
CA GLU A 77 -11.22 19.59 -14.30
C GLU A 77 -11.25 18.69 -13.04
N ASN A 78 -11.06 17.37 -13.19
CA ASN A 78 -11.06 16.37 -12.11
C ASN A 78 -9.66 15.93 -11.68
N SER A 79 -8.70 16.86 -11.63
CA SER A 79 -7.30 16.58 -11.32
C SER A 79 -7.07 15.82 -9.99
N LYS A 80 -7.93 16.00 -8.98
CA LYS A 80 -7.85 15.26 -7.70
C LYS A 80 -8.21 13.78 -7.86
N LEU A 81 -9.35 13.50 -8.49
CA LEU A 81 -9.81 12.12 -8.73
C LEU A 81 -8.80 11.36 -9.59
N CYS A 82 -8.30 12.00 -10.64
CA CYS A 82 -7.30 11.42 -11.53
C CYS A 82 -6.02 11.05 -10.78
N LYS A 83 -5.47 11.97 -9.96
CA LYS A 83 -4.31 11.68 -9.12
C LYS A 83 -4.54 10.56 -8.11
N CYS A 84 -5.74 10.49 -7.52
CA CYS A 84 -6.07 9.43 -6.57
C CYS A 84 -6.10 8.04 -7.23
N VAL A 85 -6.70 7.94 -8.42
CA VAL A 85 -6.72 6.69 -9.20
C VAL A 85 -5.30 6.27 -9.62
N ASP A 86 -4.45 7.23 -10.01
CA ASP A 86 -3.05 6.96 -10.32
C ASP A 86 -2.27 6.48 -9.08
N GLU A 87 -2.45 7.14 -7.93
CA GLU A 87 -1.84 6.73 -6.67
C GLU A 87 -2.30 5.32 -6.25
N ALA A 88 -3.58 4.99 -6.43
CA ALA A 88 -4.12 3.65 -6.18
C ALA A 88 -3.57 2.61 -7.16
N THR A 89 -3.33 3.01 -8.42
CA THR A 89 -2.68 2.16 -9.42
C THR A 89 -1.27 1.78 -8.98
N PHE A 90 -0.49 2.75 -8.51
CA PHE A 90 0.88 2.49 -8.04
C PHE A 90 0.92 1.53 -6.87
N LYS A 91 -0.08 1.56 -5.98
CA LYS A 91 -0.16 0.68 -4.81
C LYS A 91 -0.58 -0.76 -5.14
N ASN A 92 -1.42 -0.93 -6.16
CA ASN A 92 -2.02 -2.23 -6.48
C ASN A 92 -1.28 -3.03 -7.55
N TYR A 93 -0.55 -2.35 -8.45
CA TYR A 93 0.12 -3.01 -9.56
C TYR A 93 1.56 -2.53 -9.67
N THR A 94 2.48 -3.40 -10.06
CA THR A 94 3.77 -2.97 -10.61
C THR A 94 3.59 -2.40 -12.01
N HIS A 95 4.56 -1.64 -12.50
CA HIS A 95 4.52 -1.10 -13.87
C HIS A 95 4.33 -2.21 -14.92
N ASP A 96 5.06 -3.33 -14.79
CA ASP A 96 4.99 -4.45 -15.72
C ASP A 96 3.65 -5.19 -15.66
N GLU A 97 3.04 -5.31 -14.48
CA GLU A 97 1.68 -5.84 -14.35
C GLU A 97 0.68 -4.88 -14.98
N TYR A 98 0.77 -3.60 -14.66
CA TYR A 98 -0.17 -2.59 -15.14
C TYR A 98 -0.27 -2.51 -16.67
N ILE A 99 0.87 -2.61 -17.37
CA ILE A 99 0.92 -2.64 -18.84
C ILE A 99 0.30 -3.92 -19.42
N ARG A 100 0.40 -5.03 -18.69
CA ARG A 100 -0.12 -6.34 -19.13
C ARG A 100 -1.60 -6.55 -18.79
N ILE A 101 -2.19 -5.72 -17.93
CA ILE A 101 -3.62 -5.76 -17.62
C ILE A 101 -4.44 -5.49 -18.87
N ASP A 102 -5.42 -6.36 -19.14
CA ASP A 102 -6.46 -6.08 -20.11
C ASP A 102 -7.41 -5.01 -19.57
N LYS A 103 -7.33 -3.81 -20.16
CA LYS A 103 -8.13 -2.65 -19.77
C LYS A 103 -9.62 -2.79 -20.12
N ASN A 104 -9.99 -3.79 -20.91
CA ASN A 104 -11.38 -4.12 -21.22
C ASN A 104 -11.93 -5.28 -20.37
N SER A 105 -11.11 -5.84 -19.48
CA SER A 105 -11.54 -6.93 -18.61
C SER A 105 -12.56 -6.46 -17.57
N THR A 106 -13.47 -7.34 -17.20
CA THR A 106 -14.45 -7.09 -16.14
C THR A 106 -13.75 -6.76 -14.82
N GLU A 107 -12.68 -7.50 -14.49
CA GLU A 107 -11.87 -7.31 -13.29
C GLU A 107 -11.27 -5.89 -13.21
N TYR A 108 -10.64 -5.41 -14.28
CA TYR A 108 -10.09 -4.05 -14.28
C TYR A 108 -11.19 -2.98 -14.22
N SER A 109 -12.33 -3.22 -14.88
CA SER A 109 -13.45 -2.27 -14.86
C SER A 109 -14.10 -2.16 -13.47
N GLU A 110 -14.21 -3.28 -12.75
CA GLU A 110 -14.71 -3.34 -11.37
C GLU A 110 -13.73 -2.60 -10.45
N TRP A 111 -12.45 -2.95 -10.49
CA TRP A 111 -11.41 -2.29 -9.71
C TRP A 111 -11.39 -0.77 -9.94
N LEU A 112 -11.50 -0.32 -11.20
CA LEU A 112 -11.51 1.10 -11.55
C LEU A 112 -12.76 1.82 -11.02
N SER A 113 -13.91 1.14 -10.99
CA SER A 113 -15.15 1.70 -10.44
C SER A 113 -15.05 1.85 -8.93
N GLU A 114 -14.64 0.79 -8.23
CA GLU A 114 -14.45 0.79 -6.77
C GLU A 114 -13.43 1.85 -6.36
N THR A 115 -12.29 1.92 -7.04
CA THR A 115 -11.26 2.92 -6.77
C THR A 115 -11.79 4.35 -6.98
N LYS A 116 -12.63 4.57 -8.00
CA LYS A 116 -13.23 5.90 -8.20
C LYS A 116 -14.22 6.24 -7.10
N GLU A 117 -15.01 5.28 -6.63
CA GLU A 117 -15.93 5.48 -5.51
C GLU A 117 -15.15 5.80 -4.23
N GLU A 118 -14.10 5.04 -3.91
CA GLU A 118 -13.21 5.33 -2.76
C GLU A 118 -12.54 6.70 -2.87
N CYS A 119 -12.09 7.08 -4.07
CA CYS A 119 -11.46 8.38 -4.31
C CYS A 119 -12.44 9.56 -4.29
N LEU A 120 -13.73 9.32 -4.49
CA LEU A 120 -14.81 10.32 -4.43
C LEU A 120 -15.46 10.39 -3.04
N ASP A 121 -15.35 9.32 -2.26
CA ASP A 121 -15.84 9.30 -0.90
C ASP A 121 -14.92 10.14 -0.01
N GLU A 122 -15.31 11.40 0.21
CA GLU A 122 -14.65 12.31 1.16
C GLU A 122 -14.80 11.82 2.62
N SER A 123 -15.45 10.68 2.89
CA SER A 123 -15.76 10.22 4.26
C SER A 123 -14.55 9.76 5.09
N TRP A 124 -13.36 9.62 4.51
CA TRP A 124 -12.13 9.22 5.22
C TRP A 124 -11.04 10.31 5.29
N PHE A 125 -11.33 11.59 4.99
CA PHE A 125 -10.40 12.69 5.33
C PHE A 125 -11.09 13.95 5.86
#